data_AF-A0A7X9FE89-F1
#
_entry.id   AF-A0A7X9FE89-F1
#
_cell.length_a   1.000
_cell.length_b   1.000
_cell.length_c   1.000
_cell.angle_alpha   90.00
_cell.angle_beta   90.00
_cell.angle_gamma   90.00
#
_symmetry.space_group_name_H-M   'P 1'
#
loop_
_entity.id
_entity.type
_entity.pdbx_description
1 polymer ?
#
loop_
_entity_poly.entity_id
_entity_poly.type
_entity_poly.pdbx_seq_one_letter_code
_entity_poly.pdbx_strand_id
1 'polypeptide(L)'
;MNYKKLAVYLLIGLVAIGVWFKNNRDKARRVDDGNRFAEAYAGTVVMAELFRNEPERFVRARDSIYQVYGFTPASIAQFQESLRGREEDWRTVWDAVHAKTDSLVKYYLAHPVIHEIPDSLGAVSPAARP
;
A
#
# COMPACT_ATOMS: atom_id res chain seq x y z
N MET A 1 2.66 -51.01 12.65
CA MET A 1 2.07 -49.71 12.23
C MET A 1 1.84 -49.76 10.73
N ASN A 2 0.64 -49.51 10.24
CA ASN A 2 0.30 -49.69 8.82
C ASN A 2 0.90 -48.55 7.99
N TYR A 3 1.96 -48.83 7.20
CA TYR A 3 2.69 -47.84 6.40
C TYR A 3 1.79 -47.00 5.47
N LYS A 4 0.67 -47.59 5.02
CA LYS A 4 -0.37 -46.90 4.23
C LYS A 4 -1.05 -45.77 5.01
N LYS A 5 -1.30 -45.95 6.32
CA LYS A 5 -1.89 -44.90 7.17
C LYS A 5 -0.89 -43.77 7.43
N LEU A 6 0.39 -44.11 7.63
CA LEU A 6 1.47 -43.13 7.80
C LEU A 6 1.64 -42.24 6.56
N ALA A 7 1.62 -42.83 5.37
CA ALA A 7 1.71 -42.10 4.10
C ALA A 7 0.54 -41.12 3.90
N VAL A 8 -0.68 -41.50 4.28
CA VAL A 8 -1.86 -40.63 4.22
C VAL A 8 -1.74 -39.44 5.18
N TYR A 9 -1.28 -39.66 6.42
CA TYR A 9 -1.07 -38.57 7.37
C TYR A 9 0.00 -37.57 6.91
N LEU A 10 1.09 -38.06 6.31
CA LEU A 10 2.12 -37.20 5.71
C LEU A 10 1.58 -36.36 4.55
N LEU A 11 0.76 -36.94 3.68
CA LEU A 11 0.13 -36.22 2.58
C LEU A 11 -0.82 -35.12 3.08
N ILE A 12 -1.65 -35.41 4.08
CA ILE A 12 -2.55 -34.42 4.70
C ILE A 12 -1.73 -33.30 5.35
N GLY A 13 -0.65 -33.62 6.05
CA GLY A 13 0.26 -32.64 6.65
C GLY A 13 0.90 -31.71 5.62
N LEU A 14 1.38 -32.25 4.49
CA LEU A 14 1.96 -31.45 3.41
C LEU A 14 0.92 -30.53 2.77
N VAL A 15 -0.31 -31.00 2.56
CA VAL A 15 -1.40 -30.18 2.03
C VAL A 15 -1.75 -29.05 3.01
N ALA A 16 -1.88 -29.35 4.30
CA ALA A 16 -2.18 -28.35 5.33
C ALA A 16 -1.10 -27.26 5.40
N ILE A 17 0.19 -27.65 5.37
CA ILE A 17 1.32 -26.72 5.37
C ILE A 17 1.31 -25.86 4.10
N GLY A 18 1.04 -26.46 2.94
CA GLY A 18 0.95 -25.74 1.67
C GLY A 18 -0.15 -24.68 1.66
N VAL A 19 -1.34 -25.01 2.17
CA VAL A 19 -2.47 -24.07 2.30
C VAL A 19 -2.13 -22.94 3.28
N TRP A 20 -1.57 -23.27 4.45
CA TRP A 20 -1.17 -22.27 5.43
C TRP A 20 -0.12 -21.30 4.89
N PHE A 21 0.91 -21.82 4.21
CA PHE A 21 1.97 -21.01 3.61
C PHE A 21 1.43 -20.05 2.54
N LYS A 22 0.55 -20.55 1.66
CA LYS A 22 -0.12 -19.73 0.64
C LYS A 22 -0.94 -18.60 1.28
N ASN A 23 -1.78 -18.92 2.26
CA ASN A 23 -2.61 -17.93 2.94
C ASN A 23 -1.79 -16.83 3.62
N ASN A 24 -0.68 -17.19 4.27
CA ASN A 24 0.23 -16.22 4.89
C ASN A 24 0.93 -15.33 3.87
N ARG A 25 1.41 -15.90 2.76
CA ARG A 25 2.03 -15.13 1.69
C ARG A 25 1.05 -14.15 1.05
N ASP A 26 -0.18 -14.59 0.80
CA ASP A 26 -1.21 -13.76 0.21
C ASP A 26 -1.63 -12.64 1.18
N LYS A 27 -1.70 -12.92 2.49
CA LYS A 27 -1.93 -11.90 3.51
C LYS A 27 -0.82 -10.87 3.56
N ALA A 28 0.45 -11.31 3.57
CA ALA A 28 1.60 -10.41 3.60
C ALA A 28 1.64 -9.50 2.36
N ARG A 29 1.35 -10.05 1.17
CA ARG A 29 1.25 -9.26 -0.06
C ARG A 29 0.14 -8.20 0.01
N ARG A 30 -1.06 -8.56 0.48
CA ARG A 30 -2.15 -7.59 0.63
C ARG A 30 -1.80 -6.46 1.60
N VAL A 31 -1.09 -6.77 2.68
CA VAL A 31 -0.62 -5.74 3.63
C VAL A 31 0.39 -4.80 2.97
N ASP A 32 1.33 -5.34 2.20
CA ASP A 32 2.33 -4.54 1.48
C ASP A 32 1.68 -3.66 0.40
N ASP A 33 0.83 -4.25 -0.44
CA ASP A 33 0.07 -3.55 -1.48
C ASP A 33 -0.85 -2.48 -0.86
N GLY A 34 -1.48 -2.80 0.28
CA GLY A 34 -2.33 -1.87 1.03
C GLY A 34 -1.57 -0.69 1.61
N ASN A 35 -0.36 -0.92 2.14
CA ASN A 35 0.51 0.16 2.62
C ASN A 35 0.98 1.06 1.47
N ARG A 36 1.40 0.47 0.34
CA ARG A 36 1.78 1.24 -0.85
C ARG A 36 0.61 2.07 -1.37
N PHE A 37 -0.58 1.47 -1.44
CA PHE A 37 -1.78 2.17 -1.85
C PHE A 37 -2.07 3.34 -0.91
N ALA A 38 -1.99 3.10 0.41
CA ALA A 38 -2.20 4.12 1.41
C ALA A 38 -1.21 5.29 1.28
N GLU A 39 0.06 5.02 1.01
CA GLU A 39 1.09 6.04 0.77
C GLU A 39 0.82 6.86 -0.48
N ALA A 40 0.54 6.20 -1.60
CA ALA A 40 0.25 6.86 -2.86
C ALA A 40 -1.02 7.72 -2.77
N TYR A 41 -2.07 7.18 -2.15
CA TYR A 41 -3.34 7.89 -2.00
C TYR A 41 -3.21 9.09 -1.05
N ALA A 42 -2.61 8.90 0.12
CA ALA A 42 -2.38 9.98 1.08
C ALA A 42 -1.55 11.12 0.48
N GLY A 43 -0.47 10.78 -0.23
CA GLY A 43 0.35 11.75 -0.96
C GLY A 43 -0.45 12.51 -2.00
N THR A 44 -1.27 11.81 -2.78
CA THR A 44 -2.10 12.44 -3.84
C THR A 44 -3.13 13.40 -3.24
N VAL A 45 -3.78 13.03 -2.13
CA VAL A 45 -4.74 13.90 -1.43
C VAL A 45 -4.07 15.17 -0.94
N VAL A 46 -2.91 15.07 -0.31
CA VAL A 46 -2.17 16.26 0.16
C VAL A 46 -1.74 17.14 -1.01
N MET A 47 -1.27 16.55 -2.11
CA MET A 47 -0.90 17.31 -3.32
C MET A 47 -2.10 17.98 -3.98
N ALA A 48 -3.30 17.39 -3.91
CA ALA A 48 -4.53 18.00 -4.41
C ALA A 48 -4.85 19.30 -3.65
N GLU A 49 -4.63 19.32 -2.33
CA GLU A 49 -4.81 20.52 -1.52
C GLU A 49 -3.72 21.56 -1.78
N LEU A 50 -2.45 21.15 -1.84
CA LEU A 50 -1.32 22.05 -2.08
C LEU A 50 -1.40 22.73 -3.46
N PHE A 51 -1.80 21.98 -4.49
CA PHE A 51 -1.88 22.45 -5.88
C PHE A 51 -3.31 22.68 -6.36
N ARG A 52 -4.25 22.96 -5.45
CA ARG A 52 -5.68 23.16 -5.78
C ARG A 52 -5.93 24.21 -6.88
N ASN A 53 -5.04 25.18 -7.00
CA ASN A 53 -5.10 26.26 -7.99
C ASN A 53 -4.13 26.06 -9.18
N GLU A 54 -3.38 24.96 -9.20
CA GLU A 54 -2.33 24.66 -10.18
C GLU A 54 -2.49 23.24 -10.74
N PRO A 55 -3.54 22.98 -11.57
CA PRO A 55 -3.91 21.63 -12.00
C PRO A 55 -2.79 20.88 -12.72
N GLU A 56 -1.95 21.58 -13.51
CA GLU A 56 -0.80 20.97 -14.18
C GLU A 56 0.29 20.50 -13.21
N ARG A 57 0.48 21.22 -12.09
CA ARG A 57 1.41 20.80 -11.03
C ARG A 57 0.85 19.62 -10.25
N PHE A 58 -0.46 19.64 -9.96
CA PHE A 58 -1.14 18.50 -9.37
C PHE A 58 -0.97 17.23 -10.21
N VAL A 59 -1.25 17.29 -11.51
CA VAL A 59 -1.13 16.13 -12.41
C VAL A 59 0.29 15.57 -12.41
N ARG A 60 1.32 16.43 -12.52
CA ARG A 60 2.72 16.00 -12.46
C ARG A 60 3.08 15.36 -11.13
N ALA A 61 2.65 15.94 -10.00
CA ALA A 61 2.91 15.41 -8.67
C ALA A 61 2.23 14.04 -8.48
N ARG A 62 0.97 13.90 -8.88
CA ARG A 62 0.23 12.63 -8.86
C ARG A 62 0.93 11.56 -9.68
N ASP A 63 1.32 11.88 -10.92
CA ASP A 63 1.94 10.91 -11.82
C ASP A 63 3.32 10.47 -11.30
N SER A 64 4.08 11.40 -10.71
CA SER A 64 5.32 11.08 -10.00
C SER A 64 5.09 10.15 -8.82
N ILE A 65 4.09 10.42 -7.97
CA ILE A 65 3.71 9.54 -6.84
C ILE A 65 3.37 8.14 -7.36
N TYR A 66 2.53 8.05 -8.40
CA TYR A 66 2.17 6.76 -8.97
C TYR A 66 3.37 6.01 -9.53
N GLN A 67 4.30 6.72 -10.19
CA GLN A 67 5.54 6.12 -10.67
C GLN A 67 6.42 5.58 -9.53
N VAL A 68 6.63 6.38 -8.47
CA VAL A 68 7.42 6.00 -7.29
C VAL A 68 6.86 4.73 -6.63
N TYR A 69 5.54 4.68 -6.48
CA TYR A 69 4.88 3.52 -5.87
C TYR A 69 4.50 2.44 -6.87
N GLY A 70 4.95 2.51 -8.13
CA GLY A 70 4.70 1.49 -9.16
C GLY A 70 3.21 1.26 -9.46
N PHE A 71 2.37 2.27 -9.29
CA PHE A 71 0.95 2.21 -9.59
C PHE A 71 0.66 2.57 -11.04
N THR A 72 -0.11 1.71 -11.68
CA THR A 72 -0.85 1.97 -12.91
C THR A 72 -2.36 1.94 -12.62
N PRO A 73 -3.21 2.55 -13.46
CA PRO A 73 -4.67 2.43 -13.31
C PRO A 73 -5.14 0.97 -13.21
N ALA A 74 -4.52 0.08 -13.98
CA ALA A 74 -4.82 -1.36 -13.93
C ALA A 74 -4.46 -1.99 -12.58
N SER A 75 -3.28 -1.68 -12.01
CA SER A 75 -2.88 -2.20 -10.71
C SER A 75 -3.75 -1.69 -9.55
N ILE A 76 -4.23 -0.44 -9.63
CA ILE A 76 -5.14 0.13 -8.63
C ILE A 76 -6.48 -0.62 -8.70
N ALA A 77 -7.02 -0.82 -9.90
CA ALA A 77 -8.26 -1.58 -10.08
C ALA A 77 -8.13 -3.03 -9.59
N GLN A 78 -7.00 -3.69 -9.89
CA GLN A 78 -6.72 -5.04 -9.39
C GLN A 78 -6.62 -5.10 -7.87
N PHE A 79 -5.96 -4.12 -7.24
CA PHE A 79 -5.89 -4.03 -5.79
C PHE A 79 -7.29 -3.84 -5.17
N GLN A 80 -8.09 -2.92 -5.71
CA GLN A 80 -9.47 -2.70 -5.26
C GLN A 80 -10.33 -3.96 -5.39
N GLU A 81 -10.23 -4.68 -6.52
CA GLU A 81 -10.95 -5.94 -6.70
C GLU A 81 -10.45 -7.03 -5.74
N SER A 82 -9.15 -7.07 -5.42
CA SER A 82 -8.59 -8.02 -4.44
C SER A 82 -9.16 -7.86 -3.03
N LEU A 83 -9.66 -6.66 -2.71
CA LEU A 83 -10.30 -6.32 -1.45
C LEU A 83 -11.83 -6.39 -1.49
N ARG A 84 -12.42 -6.76 -2.63
CA ARG A 84 -13.87 -6.90 -2.76
C ARG A 84 -14.41 -7.96 -1.80
N GLY A 85 -15.40 -7.56 -0.99
CA GLY A 85 -15.97 -8.42 0.06
C GLY A 85 -15.07 -8.60 1.30
N ARG A 86 -14.00 -7.81 1.44
CA ARG A 86 -13.06 -7.84 2.58
C ARG A 86 -13.09 -6.51 3.34
N GLU A 87 -14.21 -6.22 3.99
CA GLU A 87 -14.44 -4.93 4.66
C GLU A 87 -13.40 -4.61 5.76
N GLU A 88 -12.93 -5.62 6.49
CA GLU A 88 -11.87 -5.44 7.51
C GLU A 88 -10.52 -5.07 6.90
N ASP A 89 -10.14 -5.72 5.79
CA ASP A 89 -8.91 -5.38 5.06
C ASP A 89 -9.02 -3.95 4.50
N TRP A 90 -10.20 -3.57 3.98
CA TRP A 90 -10.48 -2.21 3.53
C TRP A 90 -10.37 -1.16 4.64
N ARG A 91 -10.92 -1.45 5.82
CA ARG A 91 -10.80 -0.57 6.99
C ARG A 91 -9.33 -0.36 7.36
N THR A 92 -8.55 -1.44 7.41
CA THR A 92 -7.12 -1.38 7.73
C THR A 92 -6.36 -0.48 6.74
N VAL A 93 -6.68 -0.56 5.45
CA VAL A 93 -6.09 0.31 4.43
C VAL A 93 -6.47 1.77 4.65
N TRP A 94 -7.74 2.06 4.96
CA TRP A 94 -8.19 3.43 5.21
C TRP A 94 -7.61 4.03 6.49
N ASP A 95 -7.47 3.23 7.55
CA ASP A 95 -6.79 3.67 8.78
C ASP A 95 -5.34 4.07 8.47
N ALA A 96 -4.66 3.29 7.62
CA ALA A 96 -3.30 3.61 7.17
C ALA A 96 -3.27 4.87 6.28
N VAL A 97 -4.26 5.08 5.40
CA VAL A 97 -4.39 6.32 4.61
C VAL A 97 -4.53 7.51 5.55
N HIS A 98 -5.45 7.46 6.51
CA HIS A 98 -5.69 8.55 7.46
C HIS A 98 -4.42 8.90 8.24
N ALA A 99 -3.75 7.90 8.83
CA ALA A 99 -2.52 8.11 9.58
C ALA A 99 -1.41 8.76 8.75
N LYS A 100 -1.27 8.37 7.47
CA LYS A 100 -0.27 8.92 6.55
C LYS A 100 -0.64 10.32 6.09
N THR A 101 -1.89 10.58 5.76
CA THR A 101 -2.37 11.92 5.41
C THR A 101 -2.14 12.89 6.57
N ASP A 102 -2.54 12.53 7.79
CA ASP A 102 -2.32 13.35 8.98
C ASP A 102 -0.84 13.68 9.21
N SER A 103 0.04 12.68 9.01
CA SER A 103 1.49 12.86 9.11
C SER A 103 2.03 13.84 8.06
N LEU A 104 1.62 13.67 6.80
CA LEU A 104 2.02 14.55 5.69
C LEU A 104 1.51 15.98 5.89
N VAL A 105 0.24 16.15 6.28
CA VAL A 105 -0.33 17.47 6.57
C VAL A 105 0.49 18.17 7.67
N LYS A 106 0.80 17.47 8.77
CA LYS A 106 1.65 18.04 9.84
C LYS A 106 3.04 18.43 9.33
N TYR A 107 3.64 17.61 8.46
CA TYR A 107 4.94 17.91 7.86
C TYR A 107 4.90 19.20 7.03
N TYR A 108 3.93 19.35 6.14
CA TYR A 108 3.79 20.55 5.29
C TYR A 108 3.39 21.79 6.09
N LEU A 109 2.60 21.65 7.17
CA LEU A 109 2.29 22.76 8.08
C LEU A 109 3.54 23.23 8.86
N ALA A 110 4.42 22.30 9.26
CA ALA A 110 5.65 22.61 9.97
C ALA A 110 6.75 23.19 9.06
N HIS A 111 6.66 22.96 7.74
CA HIS A 111 7.65 23.42 6.76
C HIS A 111 6.95 24.18 5.60
N PRO A 112 6.50 25.43 5.83
CA PRO A 112 5.67 26.19 4.88
C PRO A 112 6.39 26.66 3.59
N VAL A 113 7.59 26.16 3.29
CA VAL A 113 8.33 26.50 2.06
C VAL A 113 8.66 25.22 1.31
N ILE A 114 7.74 24.77 0.46
CA ILE A 114 8.04 23.84 -0.63
C ILE A 114 7.31 24.36 -1.88
N HIS A 115 7.83 25.45 -2.46
CA HIS A 115 7.44 25.91 -3.81
C HIS A 115 8.07 25.05 -4.92
N GLU A 116 8.96 24.14 -4.57
CA GLU A 116 9.58 23.19 -5.48
C GLU A 116 9.06 21.80 -5.15
N ILE A 117 8.26 21.21 -6.03
CA ILE A 117 8.00 19.77 -6.00
C ILE A 117 9.38 19.12 -5.94
N PRO A 118 9.78 18.45 -4.84
CA PRO A 118 11.06 17.79 -4.84
C PRO A 118 10.97 16.71 -5.92
N ASP A 119 11.88 16.74 -6.89
CA ASP A 119 12.08 15.60 -7.81
C ASP A 119 12.30 14.28 -7.04
N SER A 120 12.59 14.40 -5.74
CA SER A 120 12.71 13.35 -4.74
C SER A 120 11.47 13.16 -3.85
N LEU A 121 10.24 13.12 -4.35
CA LEU A 121 9.12 12.57 -3.55
C LEU A 121 9.36 11.11 -3.11
N GLY A 122 10.38 10.44 -3.67
CA GLY A 122 10.95 9.18 -3.16
C GLY A 122 11.85 9.31 -1.91
N ALA A 123 12.25 10.51 -1.49
CA ALA A 123 13.08 10.76 -0.30
C ALA A 123 12.27 10.99 0.98
N VAL A 124 10.96 11.18 0.88
CA VAL A 124 10.03 11.12 2.03
C VAL A 124 9.42 9.72 2.12
N SER A 125 10.21 8.68 1.82
CA SER A 125 9.95 7.37 2.41
C SER A 125 10.45 7.46 3.85
N PRO A 126 9.64 7.17 4.89
CA PRO A 126 10.15 6.93 6.23
C PRO A 126 10.85 5.55 6.23
N ALA A 127 11.91 5.42 5.44
CA ALA A 127 12.95 4.44 5.63
C ALA A 127 13.93 4.95 6.70
N ALA A 128 13.39 5.36 7.84
CA ALA A 128 14.08 5.20 9.11
C ALA A 128 13.58 3.86 9.70
N ARG A 129 13.95 2.75 9.05
CA ARG A 129 13.94 1.44 9.71
C ARG A 129 15.28 1.33 10.44
N PRO A 130 15.32 1.18 11.77
CA PRO A 130 16.51 0.62 12.42
C PRO A 130 16.78 -0.81 11.91
#